data_AF-A0A0M7AL28-F1
#
_entry.id   AF-A0A0M7AL28-F1
#
_cell.length_a   1.000
_cell.length_b   1.000
_cell.length_c   1.000
_cell.angle_alpha   90.00
_cell.angle_beta   90.00
_cell.angle_gamma   90.00
#
_symmetry.space_group_name_H-M   'P 1'
#
loop_
_entity.id
_entity.type
_entity.pdbx_description
1 polymer ?
#
loop_
_entity_poly.entity_id
_entity_poly.type
_entity_poly.pdbx_seq_one_letter_code
_entity_poly.pdbx_strand_id
1 'polypeptide(L)'
;MSVLFDAGLLLAAVLVFFASVLGYFLLSNVFQSKRRRGLLSKDGFTFLIAGGLFLTFTASYMEIFAFAFRLPYPAFVDLGIGLLAVFGTSVIAYKFATRLVENRSRHRKRLPA
;
A
#
# COMPACT_ATOMS: atom_id res chain seq x y z
N MET A 1 -11.70 24.78 -6.77
CA MET A 1 -11.22 24.18 -5.50
C MET A 1 -9.90 24.84 -5.15
N SER A 2 -9.56 24.98 -3.87
CA SER A 2 -8.29 25.60 -3.49
C SER A 2 -7.14 24.59 -3.67
N VAL A 3 -5.98 25.07 -4.12
CA VAL A 3 -4.78 24.23 -4.32
C VAL A 3 -4.41 23.44 -3.06
N LEU A 4 -4.61 24.02 -1.88
CA LEU A 4 -4.40 23.38 -0.58
C LEU A 4 -5.34 22.19 -0.34
N PHE A 5 -6.58 22.28 -0.83
CA PHE A 5 -7.56 21.20 -0.71
C PHE A 5 -7.18 20.01 -1.60
N ASP A 6 -6.80 20.27 -2.85
CA ASP A 6 -6.35 19.21 -3.78
C ASP A 6 -5.05 18.56 -3.29
N ALA A 7 -4.11 19.34 -2.76
CA ALA A 7 -2.90 18.81 -2.13
C ALA A 7 -3.20 17.96 -0.88
N GLY A 8 -4.20 18.35 -0.08
CA GLY A 8 -4.67 17.58 1.07
C GLY A 8 -5.27 16.23 0.66
N LEU A 9 -6.10 16.22 -0.37
CA LEU A 9 -6.68 14.99 -0.93
C LEU A 9 -5.62 14.09 -1.55
N LEU A 10 -4.64 14.67 -2.26
CA LEU A 10 -3.47 13.94 -2.75
C LEU A 10 -2.75 13.24 -1.59
N LEU A 11 -2.48 13.94 -0.49
CA LEU A 11 -1.80 13.37 0.67
C LEU A 11 -2.64 12.24 1.30
N ALA A 12 -3.95 12.41 1.41
CA ALA A 12 -4.85 11.35 1.89
C ALA A 12 -4.82 10.11 0.99
N ALA A 13 -4.87 10.28 -0.34
CA ALA A 13 -4.78 9.19 -1.30
C ALA A 13 -3.42 8.46 -1.20
N VAL A 14 -2.32 9.21 -1.03
CA VAL A 14 -0.99 8.65 -0.79
C VAL A 14 -0.93 7.83 0.50
N LEU A 15 -1.58 8.27 1.58
CA LEU A 15 -1.64 7.51 2.83
C LEU A 15 -2.46 6.22 2.69
N VAL A 16 -3.58 6.26 1.97
CA VAL A 16 -4.38 5.06 1.66
C VAL A 16 -3.57 4.09 0.81
N PHE A 17 -2.88 4.60 -0.21
CA PHE A 17 -1.98 3.82 -1.04
C PHE A 17 -0.87 3.18 -0.20
N PHE A 18 -0.20 3.94 0.68
CA PHE A 18 0.79 3.43 1.63
C PHE A 18 0.25 2.28 2.46
N ALA A 19 -0.92 2.45 3.08
CA ALA A 19 -1.55 1.45 3.92
C ALA A 19 -1.87 0.17 3.13
N SER A 20 -2.32 0.31 1.89
CA SER A 20 -2.61 -0.85 1.00
C SER A 20 -1.33 -1.62 0.66
N VAL A 21 -0.24 -0.93 0.32
CA VAL A 21 1.07 -1.54 0.00
C VAL A 21 1.67 -2.20 1.24
N LEU A 22 1.62 -1.53 2.40
CA LEU A 22 2.08 -2.08 3.66
C LEU A 22 1.27 -3.33 4.04
N GLY A 23 -0.05 -3.27 3.92
CA GLY A 23 -0.95 -4.39 4.16
C GLY A 23 -0.61 -5.58 3.27
N TYR A 24 -0.38 -5.34 1.99
CA TYR A 24 0.08 -6.36 1.05
C TYR A 24 1.37 -7.03 1.52
N PHE A 25 2.41 -6.25 1.87
CA PHE A 25 3.68 -6.83 2.32
C PHE A 25 3.54 -7.65 3.61
N LEU A 26 2.73 -7.19 4.57
CA LEU A 26 2.49 -7.91 5.83
C LEU A 26 1.73 -9.23 5.60
N LEU A 27 0.77 -9.23 4.68
CA LEU A 27 -0.05 -10.40 4.34
C LEU A 27 0.58 -11.30 3.28
N SER A 28 1.63 -10.87 2.60
CA SER A 28 2.32 -11.62 1.55
C SER A 28 2.76 -13.02 2.00
N ASN A 29 3.24 -13.15 3.24
CA ASN A 29 3.62 -14.43 3.83
C ASN A 29 2.43 -15.40 3.99
N VAL A 30 1.23 -14.87 4.26
CA VAL A 30 0.00 -15.66 4.35
C VAL A 30 -0.40 -16.15 2.96
N PHE A 31 -0.35 -15.26 1.96
CA PHE A 31 -0.66 -15.60 0.57
C PHE A 31 0.31 -16.63 -0.04
N GLN A 32 1.58 -16.60 0.36
CA GLN A 32 2.62 -17.50 -0.16
C GLN A 32 2.72 -18.84 0.57
N SER A 33 2.08 -19.01 1.74
CA SER A 33 2.14 -20.27 2.48
C SER A 33 1.43 -21.41 1.72
N LYS A 34 2.13 -22.53 1.53
CA LYS A 34 1.85 -23.64 0.60
C LYS A 34 0.53 -24.43 0.82
N ARG A 35 -0.41 -24.01 1.66
CA ARG A 35 -1.73 -24.67 1.77
C ARG A 35 -2.73 -24.02 0.81
N ARG A 36 -2.52 -24.20 -0.51
CA ARG A 36 -3.47 -23.78 -1.55
C ARG A 36 -4.20 -24.99 -2.12
N ARG A 37 -5.40 -25.30 -1.63
CA ARG A 37 -6.41 -26.13 -2.33
C ARG A 37 -7.82 -25.73 -1.91
N GLY A 38 -8.52 -24.99 -2.78
CA GLY A 38 -9.98 -24.95 -2.85
C GLY A 38 -10.64 -23.57 -2.71
N LEU A 39 -11.46 -23.20 -3.70
CA LEU A 39 -12.27 -21.98 -3.76
C LEU A 39 -13.28 -21.82 -2.60
N LEU A 40 -13.50 -22.86 -1.80
CA LEU A 40 -14.58 -22.99 -0.79
C LEU A 40 -14.06 -23.31 0.63
N SER A 41 -12.75 -23.32 0.85
CA SER A 41 -12.13 -23.40 2.18
C SER A 41 -12.01 -22.00 2.80
N LYS A 42 -11.59 -21.87 4.07
CA LYS A 42 -11.26 -20.59 4.77
C LYS A 42 -10.36 -19.63 3.96
N ASP A 43 -9.81 -20.09 2.84
CA ASP A 43 -9.10 -19.36 1.79
C ASP A 43 -9.94 -18.27 1.09
N GLY A 44 -11.27 -18.39 1.04
CA GLY A 44 -12.14 -17.38 0.38
C GLY A 44 -12.03 -15.99 1.01
N PHE A 45 -11.90 -15.93 2.34
CA PHE A 45 -11.66 -14.67 3.05
C PHE A 45 -10.30 -14.06 2.73
N THR A 46 -9.27 -14.91 2.55
CA THR A 46 -7.93 -14.48 2.13
C THR A 46 -7.94 -13.90 0.71
N PHE A 47 -8.69 -14.53 -0.21
CA PHE A 47 -8.92 -13.98 -1.55
C PHE A 47 -9.69 -12.67 -1.53
N LEU A 48 -10.70 -12.54 -0.66
CA LEU A 48 -11.48 -11.32 -0.51
C LEU A 48 -10.62 -10.16 0.04
N ILE A 49 -9.75 -10.44 1.01
CA ILE A 49 -8.76 -9.45 1.49
C ILE A 49 -7.77 -9.08 0.39
N ALA A 50 -7.24 -10.05 -0.36
CA ALA A 50 -6.32 -9.78 -1.46
C ALA A 50 -6.99 -8.92 -2.55
N GLY A 51 -8.22 -9.27 -2.93
CA GLY A 51 -9.01 -8.51 -3.89
C GLY A 51 -9.33 -7.10 -3.39
N GLY A 52 -9.73 -6.96 -2.12
CA GLY A 52 -9.97 -5.67 -1.49
C GLY A 52 -8.71 -4.79 -1.47
N LEU A 53 -7.56 -5.35 -1.06
CA LEU A 53 -6.29 -4.64 -1.11
C LEU A 53 -5.92 -4.22 -2.53
N PHE A 54 -6.15 -5.08 -3.52
CA PHE A 54 -5.88 -4.78 -4.92
C PHE A 54 -6.78 -3.65 -5.46
N LEU A 55 -8.08 -3.67 -5.14
CA LEU A 55 -9.02 -2.63 -5.54
C LEU A 55 -8.68 -1.31 -4.87
N THR A 56 -8.42 -1.30 -3.56
CA THR A 56 -8.01 -0.08 -2.83
C THR A 56 -6.69 0.46 -3.34
N PHE A 57 -5.71 -0.41 -3.63
CA PHE A 57 -4.44 -0.03 -4.25
C PHE A 57 -4.67 0.63 -5.61
N THR A 58 -5.50 0.04 -6.46
CA THR A 58 -5.75 0.54 -7.82
C THR A 58 -6.51 1.87 -7.78
N ALA A 59 -7.54 1.98 -6.95
CA ALA A 59 -8.32 3.20 -6.79
C ALA A 59 -7.45 4.35 -6.27
N SER A 60 -6.69 4.12 -5.19
CA SER A 60 -5.79 5.13 -4.63
C SER A 60 -4.67 5.51 -5.59
N TYR A 61 -4.13 4.57 -6.37
CA TYR A 61 -3.17 4.87 -7.44
C TYR A 61 -3.77 5.84 -8.46
N MET A 62 -4.98 5.58 -8.95
CA MET A 62 -5.66 6.45 -9.92
C MET A 62 -5.97 7.83 -9.32
N GLU A 63 -6.40 7.88 -8.06
CA GLU A 63 -6.69 9.13 -7.34
C GLU A 63 -5.44 10.00 -7.16
N ILE A 64 -4.28 9.40 -6.85
CA ILE A 64 -3.01 10.14 -6.73
C ILE A 64 -2.74 10.94 -8.02
N PHE A 65 -2.86 10.31 -9.19
CA PHE A 65 -2.67 11.03 -10.45
C PHE A 65 -3.79 12.01 -10.75
N ALA A 66 -5.05 11.65 -10.44
CA ALA A 66 -6.18 12.55 -10.64
C ALA A 66 -6.08 13.84 -9.82
N PHE A 67 -5.55 13.78 -8.60
CA PHE A 67 -5.29 14.96 -7.77
C PHE A 67 -3.97 15.64 -8.12
N ALA A 68 -2.93 14.91 -8.51
CA ALA A 68 -1.69 15.52 -8.96
C ALA A 68 -1.92 16.41 -10.19
N PHE A 69 -2.67 15.95 -11.20
CA PHE A 69 -3.00 16.75 -12.40
C PHE A 69 -3.95 17.93 -12.16
N ARG A 70 -4.48 18.09 -10.95
CA ARG A 70 -5.28 19.28 -10.57
C ARG A 70 -4.43 20.38 -9.95
N LEU A 71 -3.15 20.12 -9.69
CA LEU A 71 -2.23 21.12 -9.17
C LEU A 71 -1.94 22.20 -10.24
N PRO A 72 -1.54 23.41 -9.83
CA PRO A 72 -1.31 24.52 -10.75
C PRO A 72 0.07 24.44 -11.42
N TYR A 73 0.51 23.24 -11.83
CA TYR A 73 1.79 23.04 -12.51
C TYR A 73 1.57 22.49 -13.92
N PRO A 74 2.62 22.50 -14.78
CA PRO A 74 2.55 21.82 -16.05
C PRO A 74 2.39 20.31 -15.87
N ALA A 75 1.69 19.65 -16.81
CA ALA A 75 1.38 18.21 -16.73
C ALA A 75 2.59 17.29 -16.50
N PHE A 76 3.78 17.66 -16.99
CA PHE A 76 5.00 16.87 -16.75
C PHE A 76 5.47 16.94 -15.29
N VAL A 77 5.27 18.09 -14.62
CA VAL A 77 5.60 18.27 -13.20
C VAL A 77 4.61 17.47 -12.35
N ASP A 78 3.33 17.54 -12.66
CA ASP A 78 2.28 16.80 -11.95
C ASP A 78 2.45 15.29 -12.09
N LEU A 79 2.79 14.82 -13.28
CA LEU A 79 3.15 13.42 -13.51
C LEU A 79 4.36 13.03 -12.63
N GLY A 80 5.38 13.89 -12.56
CA GLY A 80 6.54 13.69 -11.70
C GLY A 80 6.17 13.62 -10.21
N ILE A 81 5.28 14.49 -9.73
CA ILE A 81 4.78 14.48 -8.36
C ILE A 81 4.05 13.16 -8.07
N GLY A 82 3.14 12.74 -8.96
CA GLY A 82 2.41 11.48 -8.80
C GLY A 82 3.33 10.27 -8.78
N LEU A 83 4.30 10.20 -9.70
CA LEU A 83 5.29 9.12 -9.77
C LEU A 83 6.19 9.09 -8.53
N LEU A 84 6.70 10.24 -8.09
CA LEU A 84 7.51 10.34 -6.88
C LEU A 84 6.72 9.95 -5.64
N ALA A 85 5.45 10.33 -5.55
CA ALA A 85 4.57 9.96 -4.46
C ALA A 85 4.36 8.44 -4.42
N VAL A 86 4.04 7.80 -5.55
CA VAL A 86 3.86 6.33 -5.62
C VAL A 86 5.15 5.59 -5.32
N PHE A 87 6.26 5.99 -5.96
CA PHE A 87 7.56 5.35 -5.80
C PHE A 87 8.10 5.52 -4.37
N GLY A 88 8.14 6.76 -3.88
CA GLY A 88 8.62 7.08 -2.53
C GLY A 88 7.81 6.34 -1.47
N THR A 89 6.49 6.36 -1.59
CA THR A 89 5.59 5.66 -0.68
C THR A 89 5.81 4.15 -0.69
N SER A 90 5.98 3.54 -1.87
CA SER A 90 6.26 2.11 -2.01
C SER A 90 7.59 1.71 -1.34
N VAL A 91 8.63 2.53 -1.53
CA VAL A 91 9.94 2.32 -0.90
C VAL A 91 9.85 2.45 0.63
N ILE A 92 9.15 3.46 1.12
CA ILE A 92 8.94 3.65 2.57
C ILE A 92 8.15 2.46 3.15
N ALA A 93 7.08 2.02 2.48
CA ALA A 93 6.27 0.89 2.90
C ALA A 93 7.10 -0.39 2.99
N TYR A 94 7.94 -0.66 1.98
CA TYR A 94 8.85 -1.80 1.97
C TYR A 94 9.85 -1.74 3.14
N LYS A 95 10.49 -0.59 3.37
CA LYS A 95 11.42 -0.41 4.50
C LYS A 95 10.72 -0.57 5.85
N PHE A 96 9.48 -0.13 5.96
CA PHE A 96 8.69 -0.27 7.19
C PHE A 96 8.29 -1.73 7.44
N ALA A 97 7.81 -2.42 6.40
CA ALA A 97 7.45 -3.84 6.46
C ALA A 97 8.63 -4.71 6.85
N THR A 98 9.80 -4.51 6.22
CA THR A 98 11.02 -5.26 6.53
C THR A 98 11.49 -5.06 7.97
N ARG A 99 11.50 -3.81 8.47
CA ARG A 99 11.82 -3.51 9.88
C ARG A 99 10.83 -4.17 10.86
N LEU A 100 9.54 -4.17 10.55
CA LEU A 100 8.53 -4.81 11.39
C LEU A 100 8.75 -6.33 11.47
N VAL A 101 9.06 -6.97 10.35
CA VAL A 101 9.37 -8.41 10.29
C VAL A 101 10.63 -8.73 11.09
N GLU A 102 11.68 -7.93 10.95
CA GLU A 102 12.94 -8.10 11.69
C GLU A 102 12.71 -7.99 13.22
N ASN A 103 11.97 -6.98 13.68
CA ASN A 103 11.67 -6.79 15.10
C ASN A 103 10.87 -7.97 15.69
N ARG A 104 9.89 -8.51 14.95
CA ARG A 104 9.15 -9.71 15.38
C ARG A 104 10.06 -10.93 15.54
N SER A 105 11.03 -11.11 14.63
CA SER A 105 11.97 -12.23 14.72
C SER A 105 12.87 -12.17 15.95
N ARG A 106 13.34 -10.97 16.33
CA ARG A 106 14.16 -10.75 17.52
C ARG A 106 13.38 -11.01 18.81
N HIS A 107 12.11 -10.61 18.86
CA HIS A 107 11.27 -10.83 20.03
C HIS A 107 10.94 -12.32 20.25
N ARG A 108 10.71 -13.08 19.17
CA ARG A 108 10.41 -14.52 19.25
C ARG A 108 11.60 -15.35 19.76
N LYS A 109 12.84 -14.91 19.50
CA LYS A 109 14.06 -15.57 20.01
C LYS A 109 14.35 -15.32 21.49
N ARG A 110 13.62 -14.41 22.15
CA ARG A 110 13.83 -14.03 23.56
C ARG A 110 12.85 -14.67 24.55
N LEU A 111 11.91 -15.48 24.07
CA LEU A 111 10.99 -16.22 24.94
C LEU A 111 11.67 -17.55 25.34
N PRO A 112 11.88 -17.81 26.64
CA PRO A 112 12.31 -19.14 27.09
C PRO A 112 11.22 -20.17 26.74
N ALA A 113 11.66 -21.34 26.30
CA ALA A 113 10.81 -22.47 25.92
C ALA A 113 10.01 -23.02 27.11
#